data_AF-A0AA96TIW8-F1
#
_entry.id   AF-A0AA96TIW8-F1
#
_cell.length_a   1.000
_cell.length_b   1.000
_cell.length_c   1.000
_cell.angle_alpha   90.00
_cell.angle_beta   90.00
_cell.angle_gamma   90.00
#
_symmetry.space_group_name_H-M   'P 1'
#
loop_
_entity.id
_entity.type
_entity.pdbx_description
1 polymer ?
#
loop_
_entity_poly.entity_id
_entity_poly.type
_entity_poly.pdbx_seq_one_letter_code
_entity_poly.pdbx_strand_id
1 'polypeptide(L)' 'MITERRIGPVRERDRLAEARADEKIQTVIQNGKAARTVADHADNADDCQRLLEMLGLEALEGKRS' A
#
# COMPACT_ATOMS: atom_id res chain seq x y z
N MET A 1 -0.09 -28.22 -30.90
CA MET A 1 -1.24 -28.34 -29.97
C MET A 1 -0.89 -27.56 -28.72
N ILE A 2 -1.60 -26.47 -28.47
CA ILE A 2 -1.34 -25.54 -27.38
C ILE A 2 -1.87 -26.22 -26.12
N THR A 3 -1.00 -26.52 -25.16
CA THR A 3 -1.46 -27.04 -23.87
C THR A 3 -2.04 -25.86 -23.11
N GLU A 4 -3.33 -25.62 -23.29
CA GLU A 4 -4.11 -24.76 -22.40
C GLU A 4 -4.08 -25.44 -21.03
N ARG A 5 -3.04 -25.12 -20.27
CA ARG A 5 -2.83 -25.55 -18.91
C ARG A 5 -4.00 -24.97 -18.13
N ARG A 6 -5.09 -25.72 -18.02
CA ARG A 6 -6.22 -25.39 -17.14
C ARG A 6 -5.66 -25.31 -15.72
N ILE A 7 -5.36 -24.10 -15.31
CA ILE A 7 -5.06 -23.79 -13.93
C ILE A 7 -6.39 -23.95 -13.23
N GLY A 8 -6.56 -25.07 -12.50
CA GLY A 8 -7.78 -25.30 -11.74
C GLY A 8 -8.08 -24.12 -10.81
N PRO A 9 -9.35 -23.84 -10.51
CA PRO A 9 -9.77 -22.62 -9.81
C PRO A 9 -9.10 -22.42 -8.44
N VAL A 10 -8.61 -23.49 -7.81
CA VAL A 10 -7.83 -23.43 -6.56
C VAL A 10 -6.47 -22.76 -6.78
N ARG A 11 -5.71 -23.16 -7.80
CA ARG A 11 -4.39 -22.58 -8.09
C ARG A 11 -4.45 -21.13 -8.57
N GLU A 12 -5.56 -20.74 -9.19
CA GLU A 12 -5.80 -19.34 -9.56
C GLU A 12 -6.10 -18.48 -8.33
N ARG A 13 -6.92 -18.99 -7.40
CA ARG A 13 -7.19 -18.33 -6.11
C ARG A 13 -5.92 -18.16 -5.28
N ASP A 14 -5.06 -19.16 -5.22
CA ASP A 14 -3.79 -19.08 -4.48
C ASP A 14 -2.87 -17.99 -5.04
N ARG A 15 -2.72 -17.92 -6.37
CA ARG A 15 -1.93 -16.84 -7.02
C ARG A 15 -2.51 -15.46 -6.81
N LEU A 16 -3.84 -15.34 -6.85
CA LEU A 16 -4.50 -14.07 -6.55
C LEU A 16 -4.33 -13.69 -5.07
N ALA A 17 -4.31 -14.66 -4.16
CA ALA A 17 -4.03 -14.41 -2.75
C ALA A 17 -2.58 -13.92 -2.54
N GLU A 18 -1.63 -14.54 -3.23
CA GLU A 18 -0.22 -14.14 -3.23
C GLU A 18 -0.04 -12.71 -3.78
N ALA A 19 -0.63 -12.42 -4.95
CA ALA A 19 -0.61 -11.08 -5.54
C ALA A 19 -1.25 -10.01 -4.64
N ARG A 20 -2.33 -10.34 -3.93
CA ARG A 20 -2.96 -9.43 -2.96
C ARG A 20 -2.09 -9.22 -1.71
N ALA A 21 -1.33 -10.22 -1.28
CA ALA A 21 -0.41 -10.07 -0.17
C ALA A 21 0.73 -9.11 -0.56
N ASP A 22 1.28 -9.27 -1.76
CA ASP A 22 2.31 -8.36 -2.29
C ASP A 22 1.78 -6.93 -2.45
N GLU A 23 0.57 -6.76 -3.00
CA GLU A 23 -0.08 -5.46 -3.14
C GLU A 23 -0.25 -4.75 -1.78
N LYS A 24 -0.66 -5.50 -0.74
CA LYS A 24 -0.77 -4.94 0.62
C LYS A 24 0.58 -4.46 1.15
N ILE A 25 1.65 -5.22 0.95
CA ILE A 25 3.00 -4.83 1.38
C ILE A 25 3.44 -3.56 0.66
N GLN A 26 3.24 -3.49 -0.66
CA GLN A 26 3.57 -2.30 -1.44
C GLN A 26 2.74 -1.09 -1.00
N THR A 27 1.46 -1.29 -0.71
CA THR A 27 0.59 -0.23 -0.21
C THR A 27 1.12 0.35 1.09
N VAL A 28 1.48 -0.48 2.08
CA VAL A 28 2.07 -0.02 3.35
C VAL A 28 3.36 0.76 3.13
N ILE A 29 4.24 0.27 2.25
CA ILE A 29 5.50 0.96 1.92
C ILE A 29 5.24 2.33 1.29
N GLN A 30 4.28 2.41 0.37
CA GLN A 30 3.95 3.64 -0.35
C GLN A 30 3.23 4.64 0.57
N ASN A 31 2.32 4.18 1.42
CA ASN A 31 1.69 4.98 2.46
C ASN A 31 2.72 5.61 3.39
N GLY A 32 3.70 4.82 3.85
CA GLY A 32 4.76 5.36 4.69
C GLY A 32 5.67 6.35 3.97
N LYS A 33 5.89 6.21 2.66
CA LYS A 33 6.60 7.23 1.87
C LYS A 33 5.77 8.50 1.75
N ALA A 34 4.49 8.39 1.41
CA ALA A 34 3.59 9.52 1.28
C ALA A 34 3.49 10.30 2.60
N ALA A 35 3.30 9.61 3.73
CA ALA A 35 3.22 10.25 5.04
C ALA A 35 4.49 11.04 5.39
N ARG A 36 5.67 10.52 5.06
CA ARG A 36 6.95 11.24 5.23
C ARG A 36 7.05 12.44 4.31
N THR A 37 6.70 12.28 3.03
CA THR A 37 6.71 13.39 2.08
C THR A 37 5.79 14.53 2.53
N VAL A 38 4.60 14.23 3.05
CA VAL A 38 3.71 15.24 3.62
C VAL A 38 4.37 15.91 4.83
N ALA A 39 4.93 15.14 5.76
CA ALA A 39 5.60 15.70 6.93
C ALA A 39 6.79 16.62 6.57
N ASP A 40 7.53 16.30 5.51
CA ASP A 40 8.67 17.11 5.03
C ASP A 40 8.24 18.40 4.32
N HIS A 41 7.01 18.48 3.79
CA HIS A 41 6.51 19.62 3.00
C HIS A 41 5.40 20.42 3.68
N ALA A 42 4.87 19.96 4.81
CA ALA A 42 3.83 20.67 5.55
C ALA A 42 4.41 21.91 6.26
N ASP A 43 3.61 22.97 6.35
CA ASP A 43 4.03 24.22 6.98
C ASP A 43 4.10 24.11 8.51
N ASN A 44 3.27 23.25 9.10
CA ASN A 44 3.21 22.99 10.54
C ASN A 44 2.51 21.65 10.84
N ALA A 45 2.39 21.31 12.14
CA ALA A 45 1.82 20.04 12.58
C ALA A 45 0.33 19.89 12.24
N ASP A 46 -0.47 20.95 12.39
CA ASP A 46 -1.90 20.93 12.06
C ASP A 46 -2.13 20.78 10.55
N ASP A 47 -1.31 21.45 9.74
CA ASP A 47 -1.32 21.33 8.28
C ASP A 47 -0.94 19.92 7.82
N CYS A 48 0.13 19.36 8.39
CA CYS A 48 0.54 17.98 8.16
C CYS A 48 -0.60 17.00 8.49
N GLN A 49 -1.25 17.17 9.64
CA GLN A 49 -2.37 16.31 10.05
C GLN A 49 -3.53 16.37 9.04
N ARG A 50 -3.93 17.57 8.61
CA ARG A 50 -5.00 17.74 7.61
C ARG A 50 -4.67 17.08 6.28
N LEU A 51 -3.43 17.24 5.80
CA LEU A 51 -2.97 16.63 4.56
C LEU A 51 -2.96 15.09 4.64
N LEU A 52 -2.54 14.53 5.78
CA LEU A 52 -2.61 13.09 6.03
C LEU A 52 -4.06 12.59 6.03
N GLU A 53 -4.97 13.29 6.72
CA GLU A 53 -6.40 12.97 6.75
C GLU A 53 -7.03 12.98 5.35
N MET A 54 -6.70 13.96 4.50
CA MET A 54 -7.17 14.03 3.11
C MET A 54 -6.70 12.84 2.26
N LEU A 55 -5.53 12.28 2.56
CA LEU A 55 -4.97 11.13 1.88
C LEU A 55 -5.41 9.80 2.50
N GLY A 56 -6.16 9.83 3.60
CA GLY A 56 -6.53 8.63 4.37
C GLY A 56 -5.33 7.95 5.02
N LEU A 57 -4.28 8.70 5.33
CA LEU A 57 -3.05 8.22 5.94
C LEU A 57 -3.00 8.58 7.42
N GLU A 58 -2.27 7.78 8.20
CA GLU A 58 -1.97 8.10 9.59
C GLU A 58 -0.51 8.57 9.74
N ALA A 59 -0.26 9.46 10.70
CA ALA A 59 1.10 9.87 11.06
C ALA A 59 1.98 8.66 11.49
N LEU A 60 1.34 7.60 11.99
CA LEU A 60 2.00 6.34 12.35
C LEU A 60 2.58 5.60 11.14
N GLU A 61 1.99 5.74 9.95
CA GLU A 61 2.48 5.09 8.73
C GLU A 61 3.83 5.66 8.28
N GLY A 62 4.14 6.91 8.64
CA GLY A 62 5.44 7.52 8.35
C GLY A 62 6.59 6.98 9.20
N LYS A 63 6.32 6.25 10.28
CA LYS A 63 7.34 5.72 11.19
C LYS A 63 8.14 4.62 10.50
N ARG A 64 9.46 4.66 10.64
CA ARG A 64 10.33 3.56 10.21
C ARG A 64 10.06 2.36 11.13
N SER A 65 9.48 1.30 10.58
CA SER A 65 9.43 -0.05 11.18
C SER A 65 10.80 -0.69 11.20
#